data_AF-A0A833AT45-F1
#
_entry.id   AF-A0A833AT45-F1
#
_cell.length_a   1.000
_cell.length_b   1.000
_cell.length_c   1.000
_cell.angle_alpha   90.00
_cell.angle_beta   90.00
_cell.angle_gamma   90.00
#
_symmetry.space_group_name_H-M   'P 1'
#
loop_
_entity.id
_entity.type
_entity.pdbx_description
1 polymer ?
#
loop_
_entity_poly.entity_id
_entity_poly.type
_entity_poly.pdbx_seq_one_letter_code
_entity_poly.pdbx_strand_id
1 'polypeptide(L)' 'AEITDKNVQLRDALVNVLISKTIIELDGAEARASIKEEIKAVCNDILKKGKVRAIYLPSFIFQ' A
#
# COMPACT_ATOMS: atom_id res chain seq x y z
N ALA A 1 12.22 14.65 -3.80
CA ALA A 1 13.06 14.02 -4.84
C ALA A 1 13.05 12.49 -4.73
N GLU A 2 13.37 11.89 -3.58
CA GLU A 2 13.51 10.42 -3.46
C GLU A 2 12.23 9.58 -3.72
N ILE A 3 11.03 10.09 -3.39
CA ILE A 3 9.78 9.37 -3.66
C ILE A 3 9.45 9.31 -5.16
N THR A 4 9.85 10.33 -5.92
CA THR A 4 9.65 10.40 -7.37
C THR A 4 10.51 9.36 -8.08
N ASP A 5 11.74 9.15 -7.61
CA ASP A 5 12.70 8.21 -8.18
C ASP A 5 12.29 6.74 -7.95
N LYS A 6 11.74 6.45 -6.77
CA LYS A 6 11.26 5.10 -6.38
C LYS A 6 9.79 4.86 -6.69
N ASN A 7 9.13 5.74 -7.45
CA ASN A 7 7.69 5.66 -7.71
C ASN A 7 7.30 4.35 -8.41
N VAL A 8 8.11 3.92 -9.38
CA VAL A 8 7.91 2.64 -10.08
C VAL A 8 7.97 1.46 -9.12
N GLN A 9 8.98 1.40 -8.24
CA GLN A 9 9.12 0.33 -7.25
C GLN A 9 7.98 0.33 -6.23
N LEU A 10 7.54 1.52 -5.79
CA LEU A 10 6.42 1.67 -4.88
C LEU A 10 5.10 1.21 -5.50
N ARG A 11 4.86 1.55 -6.78
CA ARG A 11 3.68 1.08 -7.52
C ARG A 11 3.68 -0.43 -7.70
N ASP A 12 4.82 -0.99 -8.12
CA ASP A 12 4.95 -2.43 -8.34
C ASP A 12 4.70 -3.23 -7.06
N ALA A 13 5.27 -2.75 -5.94
CA ALA A 13 5.03 -3.31 -4.63
C ALA A 13 3.57 -3.18 -4.19
N LEU A 14 2.92 -2.04 -4.45
CA LEU A 14 1.49 -1.84 -4.16
C LEU A 14 0.62 -2.85 -4.92
N VAL A 15 0.90 -3.05 -6.21
CA VAL A 15 0.18 -4.00 -7.07
C VAL A 15 0.35 -5.43 -6.56
N ASN A 16 1.57 -5.83 -6.18
CA ASN A 16 1.81 -7.15 -5.60
C ASN A 16 1.03 -7.38 -4.30
N VAL A 17 0.99 -6.38 -3.41
CA VAL A 17 0.21 -6.46 -2.16
C VAL A 17 -1.29 -6.59 -2.44
N LEU A 18 -1.81 -5.89 -3.45
CA LEU A 18 -3.22 -5.93 -3.80
C LEU A 18 -3.62 -7.24 -4.50
N ILE A 19 -2.79 -7.77 -5.41
CA ILE A 19 -3.05 -9.04 -6.12
C ILE A 19 -2.96 -10.24 -5.17
N SER A 20 -2.11 -10.16 -4.14
CA SER A 20 -1.97 -11.23 -3.15
C SER A 20 -3.14 -11.30 -2.16
N LYS A 21 -4.07 -10.34 -2.18
CA LYS A 21 -5.25 -10.33 -1.30
C LYS A 21 -6.50 -10.75 -2.05
N THR A 22 -7.29 -11.58 -1.41
CA THR A 22 -8.59 -12.01 -1.95
C THR A 22 -9.62 -10.89 -1.77
N ILE A 23 -10.59 -10.74 -2.68
CA ILE A 23 -11.64 -9.68 -2.63
C ILE A 23 -12.33 -9.59 -1.26
N ILE A 24 -12.48 -10.74 -0.61
CA ILE A 24 -13.10 -10.91 0.71
C ILE A 24 -12.32 -10.18 1.83
N GLU A 25 -11.01 -9.99 1.66
CA GLU A 25 -10.13 -9.29 2.62
C GLU A 25 -10.02 -7.79 2.35
N LEU A 26 -10.74 -7.29 1.34
CA LEU A 26 -10.70 -5.88 0.95
C LEU A 26 -12.02 -5.15 1.30
N ASP A 27 -13.06 -5.91 1.70
CA ASP A 27 -14.35 -5.40 2.15
C ASP A 27 -14.36 -5.20 3.68
N GLY A 28 -14.71 -3.99 4.14
CA GLY A 28 -14.75 -3.62 5.56
C GLY A 28 -13.69 -2.61 6.01
N ALA A 29 -13.99 -1.87 7.08
CA ALA A 29 -13.12 -0.82 7.63
C ALA A 29 -11.80 -1.38 8.22
N GLU A 30 -11.86 -2.57 8.82
CA GLU A 30 -10.74 -3.24 9.46
C GLU A 30 -9.74 -3.80 8.44
N ALA A 31 -10.26 -4.45 7.40
CA ALA A 31 -9.53 -4.84 6.19
C ALA A 31 -8.74 -3.67 5.60
N ARG A 32 -9.39 -2.51 5.43
CA ARG A 32 -8.75 -1.28 4.92
C ARG A 32 -7.63 -0.77 5.82
N ALA A 33 -7.79 -0.86 7.13
CA ALA A 33 -6.73 -0.47 8.07
C ALA A 33 -5.53 -1.40 7.93
N SER A 34 -5.77 -2.71 7.90
CA SER A 34 -4.74 -3.73 7.73
C SER A 34 -3.95 -3.57 6.43
N ILE A 35 -4.64 -3.35 5.31
CA ILE A 35 -4.01 -3.09 4.00
C ILE A 35 -3.14 -1.83 4.04
N LYS A 36 -3.60 -0.76 4.69
CA LYS A 36 -2.82 0.48 4.83
C LYS A 36 -1.55 0.28 5.62
N GLU A 37 -1.61 -0.51 6.70
CA GLU A 37 -0.43 -0.81 7.53
C GLU A 37 0.58 -1.66 6.76
N GLU A 38 0.10 -2.67 6.02
CA GLU A 38 0.95 -3.53 5.21
C GLU A 38 1.63 -2.76 4.07
N ILE A 39 0.88 -1.94 3.33
CA ILE A 39 1.45 -1.04 2.31
C ILE A 39 2.48 -0.10 2.95
N LYS A 40 2.18 0.47 4.12
CA LYS A 40 3.11 1.34 4.84
C LYS A 40 4.40 0.60 5.22
N ALA A 41 4.32 -0.65 5.65
CA ALA A 41 5.49 -1.47 5.99
C ALA A 41 6.37 -1.71 4.75
N VAL A 42 5.76 -2.15 3.64
CA VAL A 42 6.45 -2.40 2.36
C VAL A 42 7.08 -1.13 1.80
N CYS A 43 6.35 -0.01 1.78
CA CYS A 43 6.92 1.26 1.32
C CYS A 43 8.08 1.73 2.22
N ASN A 44 8.01 1.52 3.53
CA ASN A 44 9.09 1.85 4.45
C ASN A 44 10.33 0.96 4.27
N ASP A 45 10.16 -0.29 3.87
CA ASP A 45 11.26 -1.19 3.51
C ASP A 45 11.99 -0.66 2.26
N ILE A 46 11.24 -0.33 1.21
CA ILE A 46 11.77 0.19 -0.07
C ILE A 46 12.44 1.56 0.08
N LEU A 47 11.88 2.44 0.90
CA LEU A 47 12.36 3.82 1.09
C LEU A 47 13.47 3.95 2.15
N LYS A 48 13.89 2.84 2.76
CA LYS A 48 14.69 2.76 4.00
C LYS A 48 13.88 3.30 5.21
N LYS A 49 13.80 2.47 6.26
CA LYS A 49 12.90 2.60 7.44
C LYS A 49 12.50 4.04 7.82
N GLY A 50 11.18 4.28 7.90
CA GLY A 50 10.59 5.42 8.62
C GLY A 50 10.17 6.62 7.79
N LYS A 51 10.28 6.57 6.45
CA LYS A 51 9.91 7.70 5.57
C LYS A 51 8.42 7.84 5.31
N VAL A 52 7.64 6.76 5.45
CA VAL A 52 6.19 6.77 5.19
C VAL A 52 5.42 6.88 6.50
N ARG A 53 4.78 8.04 6.68
CA ARG A 53 3.99 8.36 7.88
C ARG A 53 2.56 7.81 7.80
N ALA A 54 1.89 8.00 6.66
CA ALA A 54 0.53 7.54 6.42
C ALA A 54 0.30 7.23 4.93
N ILE A 55 -0.58 6.26 4.65
CA ILE A 55 -1.05 5.89 3.31
C ILE A 55 -2.51 6.30 3.19
N TYR A 56 -2.83 7.05 2.13
CA TYR A 56 -4.20 7.47 1.83
C TYR A 56 -4.70 6.72 0.59
N LEU A 57 -5.82 6.01 0.76
CA LEU A 57 -6.52 5.30 -0.31
C LEU A 57 -7.87 6.01 -0.52
N PRO A 58 -7.92 7.07 -1.36
CA PRO A 58 -9.10 7.93 -1.48
C PRO A 58 -10.26 7.28 -2.24
N SER A 59 -9.98 6.26 -3.06
CA SER A 59 -11.00 5.54 -3.81
C SER A 59 -10.68 4.05 -3.78
N PHE A 60 -11.65 3.27 -3.34
CA PHE A 60 -11.61 1.80 -3.35
C PHE A 60 -12.87 1.36 -4.09
N ILE A 61 -12.70 1.01 -5.37
CA ILE A 61 -13.80 0.61 -6.25
C ILE A 61 -13.63 -0.88 -6.49
N PHE A 62 -14.58 -1.68 -6.01
CA PHE A 62 -14.74 -3.07 -6.44
C PHE A 62 -15.79 -3.09 -7.55
N GLN A 63 -15.56 -3.88 -8.59
CA GLN A 63 -16.46 -4.06 -9.72
C GLN A 63 -16.86 -5.53 -9.82
#